data_AF-X1H1Y2-F1
#
_entry.id   AF-X1H1Y2-F1
#
_cell.length_a   1.000
_cell.length_b   1.000
_cell.length_c   1.000
_cell.angle_alpha   90.00
_cell.angle_beta   90.00
_cell.angle_gamma   90.00
#
_symmetry.space_group_name_H-M   'P 1'
#
loop_
_entity.id
_entity.type
_entity.pdbx_description
1 polymer ?
#
loop_
_entity_poly.entity_id
_entity_poly.type
_entity_poly.pdbx_seq_one_letter_code
_entity_poly.pdbx_strand_id
1 'polypeptide(L)'
;NLQHPTNANVINKLSGVSFIGSPIKNANANQNNVVIVGNGFFDRSPCGTGTCGRMAVLFGKNNLSIGENFYNEGIAGGIFRGKIIKSVKIKKYKAIIPEIAGRAHITGFSNFILDKEDTFGYEGFLIE
;
A
#
# COMPACT_ATOMS: atom_id res chain seq x y z
N ASN A 1 -5.92 -13.97 -16.23
CA ASN A 1 -6.07 -12.53 -16.54
C ASN A 1 -6.49 -11.76 -15.30
N LEU A 2 -5.61 -10.88 -14.82
CA LEU A 2 -5.95 -9.93 -13.77
C LEU A 2 -6.75 -8.81 -14.43
N GLN A 3 -8.06 -8.77 -14.20
CA GLN A 3 -8.94 -7.73 -14.77
C GLN A 3 -9.88 -7.24 -13.67
N HIS A 4 -9.94 -5.93 -13.48
CA HIS A 4 -10.87 -5.35 -12.53
C HIS A 4 -12.31 -5.53 -13.04
N PRO A 5 -13.25 -6.08 -12.24
CA PRO A 5 -14.55 -6.55 -12.75
C PRO A 5 -15.52 -5.44 -13.16
N THR A 6 -15.27 -4.19 -12.78
CA THR A 6 -16.19 -3.05 -13.03
C THR A 6 -15.50 -1.78 -13.50
N ASN A 7 -14.17 -1.78 -13.65
CA ASN A 7 -13.43 -0.57 -14.04
C ASN A 7 -12.36 -0.95 -15.06
N ALA A 8 -12.62 -0.64 -16.32
CA ALA A 8 -11.73 -0.97 -17.43
C ALA A 8 -10.43 -0.13 -17.45
N ASN A 9 -10.38 0.99 -16.72
CA ASN A 9 -9.21 1.86 -16.64
C ASN A 9 -8.15 1.33 -15.65
N VAL A 10 -8.49 0.34 -14.83
CA VAL A 10 -7.51 -0.32 -13.96
C VAL A 10 -6.63 -1.21 -14.83
N ILE A 11 -5.32 -1.04 -14.69
CA ILE A 11 -4.34 -1.83 -15.43
C ILE A 11 -4.54 -3.34 -15.20
N ASN A 12 -4.50 -4.09 -16.30
CA ASN A 12 -4.72 -5.55 -16.28
C ASN A 12 -3.44 -6.34 -15.99
N LYS A 13 -2.61 -5.83 -15.08
CA LYS A 13 -1.29 -6.37 -14.71
C LYS A 13 -1.04 -6.19 -13.21
N LEU A 14 -0.17 -7.02 -12.65
CA LEU A 14 0.33 -6.83 -11.30
C LEU A 14 1.27 -5.61 -11.28
N SER A 15 0.98 -4.62 -10.43
CA SER A 15 1.74 -3.37 -10.34
C SER A 15 2.76 -3.33 -9.20
N GLY A 16 2.69 -4.30 -8.29
CA GLY A 16 3.60 -4.39 -7.16
C GLY A 16 3.46 -5.69 -6.40
N VAL A 17 4.47 -5.99 -5.59
CA VAL A 17 4.57 -7.20 -4.78
C VAL A 17 4.77 -6.80 -3.32
N SER A 18 3.93 -7.35 -2.43
CA SER A 18 4.11 -7.20 -0.99
C SER A 18 4.79 -8.44 -0.43
N PHE A 19 6.00 -8.26 0.13
CA PHE A 19 6.65 -9.27 0.95
C PHE A 19 6.15 -9.11 2.39
N ILE A 20 5.85 -10.22 3.05
CA ILE A 20 5.20 -10.23 4.37
C ILE A 20 6.07 -11.05 5.32
N GLY A 21 6.31 -10.52 6.51
CA GLY A 21 7.08 -11.16 7.56
C GLY A 21 6.48 -10.94 8.94
N SER A 22 7.12 -11.52 9.94
CA SER A 22 6.81 -11.24 11.35
C SER A 22 7.10 -9.78 11.68
N PRO A 23 6.40 -9.17 12.66
CA PRO A 23 6.72 -7.85 13.17
C PRO A 23 8.20 -7.72 13.55
N ILE A 24 8.80 -6.56 13.26
CA ILE A 24 10.23 -6.32 13.49
C ILE A 24 10.45 -5.37 14.66
N LYS A 25 9.80 -4.20 14.66
CA LYS A 25 10.04 -3.15 15.67
C LYS A 25 8.89 -3.00 16.66
N ASN A 26 7.65 -3.32 16.25
CA ASN A 26 6.49 -3.22 17.14
C ASN A 26 5.85 -4.58 17.41
N ALA A 27 5.97 -5.06 18.66
CA ALA A 27 5.39 -6.33 19.11
C ALA A 27 3.85 -6.40 19.02
N ASN A 28 3.16 -5.25 18.96
CA ASN A 28 1.70 -5.18 18.81
C ASN A 28 1.25 -5.14 17.33
N ALA A 29 2.17 -5.13 16.37
CA ALA A 29 1.80 -5.27 14.97
C ALA A 29 1.39 -6.72 14.68
N ASN A 30 0.44 -6.92 13.77
CA ASN A 30 0.04 -8.26 13.34
C ASN A 30 1.06 -8.86 12.36
N GLN A 31 1.76 -8.02 11.60
CA GLN A 31 2.80 -8.41 10.65
C GLN A 31 3.65 -7.21 10.25
N ASN A 32 4.75 -7.49 9.56
CA ASN A 32 5.53 -6.51 8.81
C ASN A 32 5.36 -6.73 7.29
N ASN A 33 5.48 -5.67 6.51
CA ASN A 33 5.62 -5.77 5.06
C ASN A 33 6.57 -4.74 4.44
N VAL A 34 7.02 -5.09 3.24
CA VAL A 34 7.59 -4.15 2.27
C VAL A 34 6.89 -4.36 0.93
N VAL A 35 6.47 -3.26 0.31
CA VAL A 35 5.87 -3.30 -1.03
C VAL A 35 6.87 -2.78 -2.04
N ILE A 36 7.16 -3.58 -3.05
CA ILE A 36 8.02 -3.23 -4.19
C ILE A 36 7.11 -2.92 -5.39
N VAL A 37 7.33 -1.77 -6.02
CA VAL A 37 6.58 -1.29 -7.19
C VAL A 37 7.53 -0.81 -8.28
N GLY A 38 7.09 -0.92 -9.54
CA GLY A 38 7.85 -0.44 -10.70
C GLY A 38 9.26 -1.02 -10.79
N ASN A 39 10.24 -0.17 -11.11
CA ASN A 39 11.67 -0.49 -11.23
C ASN A 39 12.35 -0.59 -9.86
N GLY A 40 11.88 -1.46 -8.97
CA GLY A 40 12.55 -1.74 -7.70
C GLY A 40 12.35 -0.69 -6.59
N PHE A 41 11.50 0.32 -6.79
CA PHE A 41 11.13 1.23 -5.71
C PHE A 41 10.38 0.48 -4.61
N PHE A 42 10.73 0.77 -3.36
CA PHE A 42 10.04 0.23 -2.21
C PHE A 42 9.31 1.31 -1.41
N ASP A 43 8.12 0.94 -0.94
CA ASP A 43 7.34 1.75 -0.01
C ASP A 43 7.97 1.65 1.39
N ARG A 44 8.30 2.80 1.97
CA ARG A 44 8.84 2.88 3.35
C ARG A 44 7.72 2.71 4.38
N SER A 45 6.49 3.04 3.99
CA SER A 45 5.28 2.85 4.80
C SER A 45 4.76 1.40 4.66
N PRO A 46 3.77 0.99 5.47
CA PRO A 46 3.10 -0.30 5.29
C PRO A 46 2.33 -0.46 3.96
N CYS A 47 2.29 0.59 3.13
CA CYS A 47 1.50 0.72 1.90
C CYS A 47 -0.01 0.62 2.14
N GLY A 48 -0.74 1.71 1.96
CA GLY A 48 -2.18 1.75 2.25
C GLY A 48 -2.99 0.77 1.39
N THR A 49 -2.81 0.80 0.07
CA THR A 49 -3.49 -0.11 -0.86
C THR A 49 -3.04 -1.56 -0.68
N GLY A 50 -1.75 -1.80 -0.42
CA GLY A 50 -1.22 -3.12 -0.08
C GLY A 50 -1.84 -3.68 1.20
N THR A 51 -2.01 -2.84 2.23
CA THR A 51 -2.68 -3.19 3.49
C THR A 51 -4.16 -3.54 3.26
N CYS A 52 -4.87 -2.77 2.43
CA CYS A 52 -6.25 -3.09 2.02
C CYS A 52 -6.34 -4.45 1.30
N GLY A 53 -5.44 -4.69 0.33
CA GLY A 53 -5.36 -5.97 -0.38
C GLY A 53 -5.08 -7.13 0.57
N ARG A 54 -4.18 -6.95 1.54
CA ARG A 54 -3.86 -7.94 2.56
C ARG A 54 -5.08 -8.24 3.46
N MET A 55 -5.79 -7.22 3.93
CA MET A 55 -7.02 -7.42 4.71
C MET A 55 -8.08 -8.19 3.91
N ALA A 56 -8.22 -7.91 2.61
CA ALA A 56 -9.17 -8.65 1.75
C ALA A 56 -8.80 -10.14 1.65
N VAL A 57 -7.51 -10.45 1.53
CA VAL A 57 -7.01 -11.85 1.53
C VAL A 57 -7.25 -12.52 2.88
N LEU A 58 -6.93 -11.85 3.99
CA LEU A 58 -7.14 -12.40 5.34
C LEU A 58 -8.62 -12.67 5.62
N PHE A 59 -9.50 -11.73 5.26
CA PHE A 59 -10.95 -11.91 5.36
C PHE A 59 -11.47 -13.05 4.49
N GLY A 60 -10.97 -13.17 3.25
CA GLY A 60 -11.29 -14.31 2.37
C GLY A 60 -10.86 -15.66 2.93
N LYS A 61 -9.85 -15.67 3.82
CA LYS A 61 -9.35 -16.85 4.54
C LYS A 61 -9.94 -17.01 5.95
N ASN A 62 -10.89 -16.15 6.36
CA ASN A 62 -11.45 -16.09 7.71
C ASN A 62 -10.42 -15.83 8.84
N ASN A 63 -9.29 -15.20 8.51
CA ASN A 63 -8.24 -14.84 9.47
C ASN A 63 -8.32 -13.39 9.97
N LEU A 64 -9.32 -12.64 9.52
CA LEU A 64 -9.57 -11.28 9.97
C LEU A 64 -11.07 -11.00 9.86
N SER A 65 -11.69 -10.51 10.94
CA SER A 65 -13.13 -10.27 11.01
C SER A 65 -13.51 -8.82 10.69
N ILE A 66 -14.79 -8.60 10.35
CA ILE A 66 -15.35 -7.24 10.25
C ILE A 66 -15.27 -6.60 11.64
N GLY A 67 -14.81 -5.34 11.69
CA GLY A 67 -14.67 -4.61 12.95
C GLY A 67 -13.34 -4.84 13.69
N GLU A 68 -12.57 -5.86 13.32
CA GLU A 68 -11.28 -6.17 13.92
C GLU A 68 -10.20 -5.19 13.45
N ASN A 69 -9.33 -4.74 14.37
CA ASN A 69 -8.19 -3.90 14.03
C ASN A 69 -7.04 -4.77 13.50
N PHE A 70 -6.45 -4.33 12.41
CA PHE A 70 -5.27 -4.94 11.80
C PHE A 70 -4.14 -3.93 11.74
N TYR A 71 -3.08 -4.15 12.52
CA TYR A 71 -1.90 -3.29 12.57
C TYR A 71 -0.83 -3.83 11.64
N ASN A 72 -0.58 -3.13 10.54
CA ASN A 72 0.45 -3.49 9.56
C ASN A 72 1.67 -2.57 9.74
N GLU A 73 2.83 -3.16 9.94
CA GLU A 73 4.11 -2.45 10.08
C GLU A 73 4.85 -2.41 8.73
N GLY A 74 5.36 -1.24 8.34
CA GLY A 74 6.20 -1.10 7.15
C GLY A 74 7.67 -1.36 7.46
N ILE A 75 8.49 -1.54 6.43
CA ILE A 75 9.94 -1.80 6.60
C ILE A 75 10.68 -0.73 7.40
N ALA A 76 10.24 0.53 7.34
CA ALA A 76 10.83 1.61 8.12
C ALA A 76 10.37 1.61 9.60
N GLY A 77 9.33 0.85 9.95
CA GLY A 77 8.73 0.76 11.30
C GLY A 77 7.46 1.60 11.51
N GLY A 78 7.01 2.34 10.50
CA GLY A 78 5.72 3.03 10.54
C GLY A 78 4.56 2.03 10.59
N ILE A 79 3.44 2.40 11.21
CA ILE A 79 2.28 1.51 11.39
C ILE A 79 1.01 2.15 10.84
N PHE A 80 0.26 1.35 10.09
CA PHE A 80 -1.12 1.65 9.72
C PHE A 80 -2.06 0.76 10.50
N ARG A 81 -3.14 1.35 11.01
CA ARG A 81 -4.30 0.61 11.53
C ARG A 81 -5.30 0.46 10.39
N GLY A 82 -5.47 -0.77 9.94
CA GLY A 82 -6.55 -1.18 9.06
C GLY A 82 -7.75 -1.69 9.84
N LYS A 83 -8.95 -1.53 9.27
CA LYS A 83 -10.18 -2.11 9.79
C LYS A 83 -11.11 -2.45 8.64
N ILE A 84 -11.72 -3.63 8.66
CA ILE A 84 -12.78 -3.96 7.71
C ILE A 84 -14.09 -3.38 8.25
N ILE A 85 -14.68 -2.43 7.53
CA ILE A 85 -15.92 -1.78 7.94
C ILE A 85 -17.13 -2.63 7.61
N LYS A 86 -17.15 -3.24 6.41
CA LYS A 86 -18.20 -4.18 5.98
C LYS A 86 -17.73 -5.04 4.81
N SER A 87 -18.43 -6.15 4.57
CA SER A 87 -18.30 -6.92 3.33
C SER A 87 -19.35 -6.48 2.31
N VAL A 88 -18.97 -6.51 1.04
CA VAL A 88 -19.84 -6.20 -0.10
C VAL A 88 -19.61 -7.22 -1.21
N LYS A 89 -20.51 -7.30 -2.18
CA LYS A 89 -20.35 -8.16 -3.36
C LYS A 89 -20.11 -7.28 -4.59
N ILE A 90 -19.03 -7.55 -5.32
CA ILE A 90 -18.72 -6.88 -6.59
C ILE A 90 -18.76 -7.95 -7.69
N LYS A 91 -19.82 -7.94 -8.49
CA LYS A 91 -20.12 -9.02 -9.46
C LYS A 91 -20.08 -10.39 -8.76
N LYS A 92 -19.13 -11.26 -9.12
CA LYS A 92 -18.95 -12.59 -8.53
C LYS A 92 -18.04 -12.61 -7.29
N TYR A 93 -17.35 -11.50 -6.98
CA TYR A 93 -16.35 -11.45 -5.91
C TYR A 93 -16.95 -11.00 -4.58
N LYS A 94 -16.62 -11.72 -3.50
CA LYS A 94 -16.80 -11.23 -2.13
C LYS A 94 -15.68 -10.23 -1.85
N ALA A 95 -16.04 -8.99 -1.56
CA ALA A 95 -15.12 -7.89 -1.34
C ALA A 95 -15.33 -7.27 0.06
N ILE A 96 -14.46 -6.35 0.41
CA ILE A 96 -14.50 -5.60 1.66
C ILE A 96 -14.51 -4.10 1.39
N ILE A 97 -15.04 -3.33 2.33
CA ILE A 97 -14.80 -1.90 2.46
C ILE A 97 -13.77 -1.72 3.58
N PRO A 98 -12.49 -1.50 3.23
CA PRO A 98 -11.43 -1.26 4.22
C PRO A 98 -11.36 0.21 4.62
N GLU A 99 -11.03 0.46 5.88
CA GLU A 99 -10.55 1.73 6.40
C GLU A 99 -9.06 1.59 6.72
N ILE A 100 -8.27 2.63 6.42
CA ILE A 100 -6.86 2.73 6.81
C ILE A 100 -6.67 4.05 7.55
N ALA A 101 -6.02 3.97 8.71
CA ALA A 101 -5.58 5.13 9.47
C ALA A 101 -4.04 5.09 9.61
N GLY A 102 -3.42 6.23 9.33
CA GLY A 102 -2.00 6.49 9.50
C GLY A 102 -1.76 7.91 9.97
N ARG A 103 -0.50 8.34 10.01
CA ARG A 103 -0.12 9.72 10.28
C ARG A 103 0.81 10.21 9.19
N ALA A 104 0.68 11.48 8.85
CA ALA A 104 1.60 12.20 7.99
C ALA A 104 2.06 13.46 8.73
N HIS A 105 3.24 13.94 8.40
CA HIS A 105 3.85 15.12 9.01
C HIS A 105 4.32 16.04 7.89
N ILE A 106 4.17 17.36 8.08
CA ILE A 106 4.75 18.35 7.17
C ILE A 106 6.27 18.20 7.25
N THR A 107 6.92 17.95 6.11
CA THR A 107 8.38 17.78 6.03
C THR A 107 9.09 19.03 5.54
N GLY A 108 8.38 19.96 4.92
CA GLY A 108 8.93 21.23 4.45
C GLY A 108 8.02 21.93 3.45
N PHE A 109 8.41 23.13 3.07
CA PHE A 109 7.84 23.89 1.96
C PHE A 109 8.98 24.16 0.98
N SER A 110 8.77 23.81 -0.29
CA SER A 110 9.83 23.85 -1.31
C SER A 110 9.38 24.65 -2.53
N ASN A 111 10.29 25.47 -3.06
CA ASN A 111 10.17 26.08 -4.38
C ASN A 111 11.14 25.36 -5.33
N PHE A 112 10.64 24.48 -6.17
CA PHE A 112 11.44 23.83 -7.21
C PHE A 112 11.57 24.77 -8.41
N ILE A 113 12.80 25.01 -8.86
CA ILE A 113 13.12 25.90 -9.98
C ILE A 113 13.92 25.08 -11.00
N LEU A 114 13.52 25.13 -12.27
CA LEU A 114 14.25 24.52 -13.38
C LEU A 114 14.90 25.62 -14.20
N ASP A 115 16.23 25.60 -14.26
CA ASP A 115 16.99 26.47 -15.16
C ASP A 115 16.87 25.95 -16.60
N LYS A 116 16.80 26.87 -17.56
CA LYS A 116 16.78 26.53 -18.99
C LYS A 116 18.13 25.97 -19.46
N GLU A 117 19.21 26.28 -18.77
CA GLU A 117 20.56 25.80 -19.11
C GLU A 117 20.95 24.51 -18.34
N ASP A 118 20.07 23.99 -17.47
CA ASP A 118 20.34 22.74 -16.74
C ASP A 118 20.22 21.52 -17.67
N THR A 119 21.37 20.90 -17.96
CA THR A 119 21.51 19.69 -18.78
C THR A 119 20.61 18.53 -18.33
N PHE A 120 20.25 18.46 -17.04
CA PHE A 120 19.38 17.41 -16.49
C PHE A 120 17.98 17.93 -16.11
N GLY A 121 17.70 19.22 -16.24
CA GLY A 121 16.58 19.87 -15.55
C GLY A 121 15.21 19.21 -15.79
N TYR A 122 14.81 19.05 -17.05
CA TYR A 122 13.49 18.52 -17.39
C TYR A 122 13.39 16.99 -17.37
N GLU A 123 14.51 16.29 -17.54
CA GLU A 123 14.52 14.82 -17.65
C GLU A 123 14.85 14.14 -16.31
N GLY A 124 15.58 14.84 -15.44
CA GLY A 124 16.21 14.24 -14.27
C GLY A 124 17.22 13.16 -14.66
N PHE A 125 17.66 12.38 -13.68
CA PHE A 125 18.41 11.16 -13.91
C PHE A 125 18.13 10.16 -12.78
N LEU A 126 18.34 8.88 -13.04
CA LEU A 126 18.24 7.79 -12.07
C LEU A 126 19.47 6.89 -12.24
N ILE A 127 20.10 6.52 -11.13
CA ILE A 127 21.13 5.48 -11.08
C ILE A 127 20.53 4.35 -10.27
N GLU A 128 20.42 3.17 -10.88
CA GLU A 128 19.86 1.96 -10.29
C GLU A 128 20.97 1.04 -9.74
#